data_AF-A0A3N5VCL3-F1
#
_entry.id   AF-A0A3N5VCL3-F1
#
_cell.length_a   1.000
_cell.length_b   1.000
_cell.length_c   1.000
_cell.angle_alpha   90.00
_cell.angle_beta   90.00
_cell.angle_gamma   90.00
#
_symmetry.space_group_name_H-M   'P 1'
#
loop_
_entity.id
_entity.type
_entity.pdbx_description
1 polymer ?
#
loop_
_entity_poly.entity_id
_entity_poly.type
_entity_poly.pdbx_seq_one_letter_code
_entity_poly.pdbx_strand_id
1 'polypeptide(L)'
;MAKASSASRSGLKKEILGIVFLALAVLLALSLFSFNPDDPSFNNRISGPSKATNLAGFIGAHLADVFFQTFGLSAFLWPVFFALFALKFFQVLKLAFPPAKTAAFIGVFITVSSLLSLSLGKRNILGGIFDSGGALGHFGARLATGYLNIIGATLLFTLILILCAMALTNLSVLELSRSGGRLVSAAVDRGRKFWKTRQKKRKEEAKEIQKRTKNPSWPFRQKREDEEKK
;
A
#
# COMPACT_ATOMS: atom_id res chain seq x y z
N MET A 1 26.45 42.12 -16.21
CA MET A 1 26.78 41.12 -15.16
C MET A 1 25.62 40.69 -14.26
N ALA A 2 24.50 41.42 -14.16
CA ALA A 2 23.39 41.06 -13.25
C ALA A 2 22.59 39.78 -13.62
N LYS A 3 22.57 39.37 -14.90
CA LYS A 3 21.75 38.25 -15.41
C LYS A 3 22.30 36.86 -15.08
N ALA A 4 23.62 36.73 -14.86
CA ALA A 4 24.26 35.46 -14.50
C ALA A 4 24.09 35.12 -13.01
N SER A 5 24.09 36.14 -12.13
CA SER A 5 23.90 35.98 -10.68
C SER A 5 22.46 35.56 -10.32
N SER A 6 21.45 36.08 -11.03
CA SER A 6 20.05 35.71 -10.78
C SER A 6 19.72 34.28 -11.23
N ALA A 7 20.31 33.81 -12.32
CA ALA A 7 20.12 32.45 -12.83
C ALA A 7 20.66 31.38 -11.87
N SER A 8 21.90 31.56 -11.37
CA SER A 8 22.52 30.66 -10.39
C SER A 8 21.74 30.61 -9.06
N ARG A 9 21.30 31.77 -8.54
CA ARG A 9 20.46 31.83 -7.33
C ARG A 9 19.12 31.10 -7.49
N SER A 10 18.55 31.10 -8.69
CA SER A 10 17.27 30.41 -8.96
C SER A 10 17.41 28.88 -9.00
N GLY A 11 18.57 28.36 -9.45
CA GLY A 11 18.90 26.93 -9.40
C GLY A 11 19.09 26.46 -7.96
N LEU A 12 19.92 27.18 -7.19
CA LEU A 12 20.19 26.86 -5.78
C LEU A 12 18.91 26.83 -4.92
N LYS A 13 17.98 27.79 -5.12
CA LYS A 13 16.68 27.77 -4.43
C LYS A 13 15.88 26.50 -4.70
N LYS A 14 15.87 26.03 -5.96
CA LYS A 14 15.17 24.80 -6.35
C LYS A 14 15.85 23.58 -5.76
N GLU A 15 17.17 23.52 -5.78
CA GLU A 15 17.93 22.43 -5.17
C GLU A 15 17.69 22.32 -3.66
N ILE A 16 17.75 23.44 -2.92
CA ILE A 16 17.42 23.47 -1.49
C ILE A 16 15.99 22.94 -1.27
N LEU A 17 15.03 23.43 -2.05
CA LEU A 17 13.64 23.01 -1.90
C LEU A 17 13.46 21.52 -2.23
N GLY A 18 14.19 21.01 -3.22
CA GLY A 18 14.24 19.58 -3.56
C GLY A 18 14.78 18.73 -2.41
N ILE A 19 15.88 19.16 -1.78
CA ILE A 19 16.46 18.48 -0.61
C ILE A 19 15.48 18.49 0.56
N VAL A 20 14.81 19.62 0.84
CA VAL A 20 13.81 19.72 1.90
C VAL A 20 12.65 18.75 1.66
N PHE A 21 12.09 18.72 0.45
CA PHE A 21 11.00 17.78 0.13
C PHE A 21 11.45 16.32 0.20
N LEU A 22 12.69 16.01 -0.20
CA LEU A 22 13.23 14.66 -0.10
C LEU A 22 13.39 14.25 1.37
N ALA A 23 13.93 15.14 2.20
CA ALA A 23 14.06 14.91 3.64
C ALA A 23 12.70 14.69 4.30
N LEU A 24 11.68 15.50 3.95
CA LEU A 24 10.30 15.31 4.42
C LEU A 24 9.72 13.97 3.97
N ALA A 25 9.95 13.57 2.71
CA ALA A 25 9.49 12.29 2.19
C ALA A 25 10.08 11.11 2.99
N VAL A 26 11.40 11.13 3.21
CA VAL A 26 12.11 10.08 3.96
C VAL A 26 11.70 10.07 5.42
N LEU A 27 11.65 11.24 6.06
CA LEU A 27 11.25 11.37 7.47
C LEU A 27 9.83 10.82 7.67
N LEU A 28 8.88 11.22 6.82
CA LEU A 28 7.51 10.75 6.91
C LEU A 28 7.39 9.25 6.60
N ALA A 29 8.11 8.75 5.59
CA ALA A 29 8.14 7.31 5.29
C ALA A 29 8.65 6.51 6.50
N LEU A 30 9.80 6.90 7.06
CA LEU A 30 10.36 6.25 8.25
C LEU A 30 9.36 6.30 9.42
N SER A 31 8.74 7.47 9.63
CA SER A 31 7.72 7.65 10.67
C SER A 31 6.55 6.68 10.51
N LEU A 32 5.99 6.58 9.30
CA LEU A 32 4.83 5.71 9.02
C LEU A 32 5.17 4.22 9.04
N PHE A 33 6.32 3.82 8.49
CA PHE A 33 6.74 2.42 8.44
C PHE A 33 7.16 1.88 9.81
N SER A 34 7.68 2.74 10.69
CA SER A 34 8.06 2.40 12.06
C SER A 34 7.02 2.86 13.10
N PHE A 35 5.78 3.08 12.66
CA PHE A 35 4.71 3.42 13.58
C PHE A 35 4.46 2.29 14.58
N ASN A 36 4.44 2.66 15.85
CA ASN A 36 4.07 1.78 16.93
C ASN A 36 2.94 2.46 17.73
N PRO A 37 1.76 1.83 17.87
CA PRO A 37 0.66 2.39 18.66
C PRO A 37 1.03 2.58 20.14
N ASP A 38 2.01 1.83 20.65
CA ASP A 38 2.50 1.93 22.03
C ASP A 38 3.54 3.05 22.22
N ASP A 39 3.87 3.82 21.19
CA ASP A 39 4.76 4.98 21.32
C ASP A 39 4.05 6.19 21.92
N PRO A 40 4.78 7.07 22.64
CA PRO A 40 4.21 8.29 23.18
C PRO A 40 3.78 9.18 22.01
N SER A 41 2.48 9.42 21.94
CA SER A 41 1.82 10.17 20.87
C SER A 41 0.68 11.02 21.45
N PHE A 42 0.01 11.83 20.62
CA PHE A 42 -1.09 12.67 21.10
C PHE A 42 -2.22 11.82 21.71
N ASN A 43 -2.47 10.64 21.16
CA ASN A 43 -3.52 9.74 21.61
C ASN A 43 -3.05 8.68 22.61
N ASN A 44 -1.75 8.51 22.79
CA ASN A 44 -1.20 7.56 23.76
C ASN A 44 -0.20 8.24 24.69
N ARG A 45 -0.66 8.62 25.89
CA ARG A 45 0.20 9.12 26.97
C ARG A 45 0.69 7.94 27.81
N ILE A 46 1.95 7.59 27.63
CA ILE A 46 2.63 6.62 28.48
C ILE A 46 3.03 7.31 29.79
N SER A 47 2.63 6.73 30.92
CA SER A 47 3.07 7.16 32.25
C SER A 47 4.51 6.68 32.49
N GLY A 48 5.50 7.48 32.10
CA GLY A 48 6.92 7.22 32.40
C GLY A 48 7.89 7.75 31.34
N PRO A 49 9.21 7.76 31.61
CA PRO A 49 10.22 8.12 30.61
C PRO A 49 10.36 7.00 29.55
N SER A 50 9.37 6.91 28.67
CA SER A 50 9.37 5.98 27.53
C SER A 50 10.10 6.63 26.35
N LYS A 51 11.09 5.92 25.80
CA LYS A 51 11.76 6.31 24.56
C LYS A 51 10.91 5.82 23.39
N ALA A 52 10.55 6.72 22.47
CA ALA A 52 9.84 6.35 21.25
C ALA A 52 10.62 5.29 20.45
N THR A 53 9.93 4.23 20.04
CA THR A 53 10.47 3.14 19.23
C THR A 53 10.50 3.48 17.74
N ASN A 54 9.73 4.50 17.32
CA ASN A 54 9.77 5.06 15.98
C ASN A 54 11.19 5.45 15.56
N LEU A 55 11.57 5.10 14.33
CA LEU A 55 12.90 5.37 13.78
C LEU A 55 13.21 6.87 13.63
N ALA A 56 12.17 7.69 13.49
CA ALA A 56 12.27 9.15 13.49
C ALA A 56 12.07 9.75 14.91
N GLY A 57 12.11 8.91 15.94
CA GLY A 57 12.01 9.28 17.34
C GLY A 57 10.64 9.86 17.71
N PHE A 58 10.63 10.73 18.73
CA PHE A 58 9.40 11.31 19.27
C PHE A 58 8.58 12.09 18.22
N ILE A 59 9.26 12.87 17.37
CA ILE A 59 8.61 13.64 16.31
C ILE A 59 7.95 12.68 15.31
N GLY A 60 8.64 11.59 14.95
CA GLY A 60 8.11 10.59 14.02
C GLY A 60 6.87 9.88 14.56
N ALA A 61 6.87 9.51 15.84
CA ALA A 61 5.71 8.89 16.49
C ALA A 61 4.46 9.79 16.42
N HIS A 62 4.60 11.09 16.71
CA HIS A 62 3.50 12.05 16.64
C HIS A 62 3.04 12.30 15.20
N LEU A 63 3.99 12.42 14.27
CA LEU A 63 3.69 12.65 12.88
C LEU A 63 2.93 11.47 12.28
N ALA A 64 3.37 10.25 12.54
CA ALA A 64 2.69 9.05 12.08
C ALA A 64 1.28 8.92 12.69
N ASP A 65 1.13 9.18 13.99
CA ASP A 65 -0.16 9.16 14.67
C ASP A 65 -1.18 10.12 14.02
N VAL A 66 -0.80 11.39 13.80
CA VAL A 66 -1.66 12.38 13.14
C VAL A 66 -2.02 11.94 11.72
N PHE A 67 -1.06 11.44 10.95
CA PHE A 67 -1.31 11.02 9.57
C PHE A 67 -2.20 9.78 9.48
N PHE A 68 -2.01 8.79 10.34
CA PHE A 68 -2.89 7.61 10.38
C PHE A 68 -4.30 7.96 10.86
N GLN A 69 -4.45 8.87 11.80
CA GLN A 69 -5.78 9.32 12.23
C GLN A 69 -6.52 10.08 11.13
N THR A 70 -5.82 10.96 10.42
CA THR A 70 -6.45 11.82 9.40
C THR A 70 -6.69 11.09 8.08
N PHE A 71 -5.71 10.32 7.61
CA PHE A 71 -5.69 9.68 6.29
C PHE A 71 -5.79 8.15 6.34
N GLY A 72 -5.58 7.51 7.48
CA GLY A 72 -5.54 6.05 7.57
C GLY A 72 -4.41 5.47 6.71
N LEU A 73 -4.70 4.40 5.98
CA LEU A 73 -3.71 3.77 5.09
C LEU A 73 -3.34 4.63 3.88
N SER A 74 -4.18 5.62 3.50
CA SER A 74 -3.79 6.55 2.43
C SER A 74 -2.67 7.52 2.86
N ALA A 75 -2.31 7.54 4.15
CA ALA A 75 -1.14 8.27 4.66
C ALA A 75 0.14 7.94 3.90
N PHE A 76 0.29 6.69 3.44
CA PHE A 76 1.45 6.23 2.67
C PHE A 76 1.58 6.89 1.28
N LEU A 77 0.55 7.57 0.79
CA LEU A 77 0.65 8.35 -0.45
C LEU A 77 1.43 9.66 -0.25
N TRP A 78 1.48 10.20 0.97
CA TRP A 78 2.18 11.47 1.24
C TRP A 78 3.69 11.42 1.06
N PRO A 79 4.43 10.39 1.54
CA PRO A 79 5.84 10.24 1.21
C PRO A 79 6.12 10.21 -0.29
N VAL A 80 5.27 9.51 -1.06
CA VAL A 80 5.38 9.44 -2.52
C VAL A 80 5.17 10.83 -3.14
N PHE A 81 4.20 11.59 -2.64
CA PHE A 81 3.97 12.97 -3.08
C PHE A 81 5.20 13.85 -2.87
N PHE A 82 5.76 13.86 -1.66
CA PHE A 82 6.92 14.67 -1.34
C PHE A 82 8.13 14.25 -2.16
N ALA A 83 8.31 12.95 -2.42
CA ALA A 83 9.36 12.46 -3.31
C ALA A 83 9.19 12.96 -4.76
N LEU A 84 7.96 12.94 -5.30
CA LEU A 84 7.68 13.49 -6.64
C LEU A 84 7.96 15.01 -6.71
N PHE A 85 7.62 15.75 -5.65
CA PHE A 85 7.95 17.17 -5.54
C PHE A 85 9.46 17.40 -5.49
N ALA A 86 10.20 16.60 -4.72
CA ALA A 86 11.65 16.66 -4.66
C ALA A 86 12.28 16.47 -6.05
N LEU A 87 11.88 15.41 -6.77
CA LEU A 87 12.38 15.10 -8.12
C LEU A 87 12.03 16.20 -9.14
N LYS A 88 10.88 16.85 -8.98
CA LYS A 88 10.54 18.03 -9.78
C LYS A 88 11.48 19.20 -9.50
N PHE A 89 11.77 19.48 -8.23
CA PHE A 89 12.64 20.59 -7.84
C PHE A 89 14.09 20.36 -8.24
N PHE A 90 14.57 19.12 -8.21
CA PHE A 90 15.84 18.71 -8.82
C PHE A 90 15.82 18.74 -10.35
N GLN A 91 14.69 19.08 -10.97
CA GLN A 91 14.51 19.13 -12.43
C GLN A 91 14.76 17.78 -13.12
N VAL A 92 14.81 16.68 -12.36
CA VAL A 92 14.91 15.29 -12.85
C VAL A 92 13.64 14.92 -13.60
N LEU A 93 12.50 15.31 -13.04
CA LEU A 93 11.21 15.11 -13.66
C LEU A 93 10.66 16.43 -14.22
N LYS A 94 10.34 16.44 -15.51
CA LYS A 94 9.62 17.54 -16.17
C LYS A 94 8.12 17.50 -15.84
N LEU A 95 7.76 17.44 -14.55
CA LEU A 95 6.37 17.47 -14.12
C LEU A 95 5.86 18.92 -14.04
N ALA A 96 4.94 19.26 -14.93
CA ALA A 96 4.06 20.40 -14.72
C ALA A 96 2.98 20.02 -13.69
N PHE A 97 2.76 20.87 -12.70
CA PHE A 97 1.62 20.78 -11.78
C PHE A 97 0.67 21.94 -12.07
N PRO A 98 -0.06 21.91 -13.19
CA PRO A 98 -1.14 22.86 -13.39
C PRO A 98 -2.20 22.62 -12.29
N PRO A 99 -3.01 23.64 -11.97
CA PRO A 99 -4.07 23.52 -10.97
C PRO A 99 -4.94 22.27 -11.13
N ALA A 100 -5.22 21.87 -12.38
CA ALA A 100 -5.96 20.65 -12.71
C ALA A 100 -5.28 19.36 -12.20
N LYS A 101 -3.96 19.23 -12.32
CA LYS A 101 -3.22 18.05 -11.81
C LYS A 101 -3.15 18.04 -10.30
N THR A 102 -3.01 19.21 -9.67
CA THR A 102 -3.08 19.33 -8.21
C THR A 102 -4.46 18.94 -7.70
N ALA A 103 -5.53 19.40 -8.35
CA ALA A 103 -6.90 19.00 -8.02
C ALA A 103 -7.12 17.49 -8.22
N ALA A 104 -6.62 16.92 -9.31
CA ALA A 104 -6.67 15.48 -9.54
C ALA A 104 -5.92 14.70 -8.46
N PHE A 105 -4.77 15.20 -8.01
CA PHE A 105 -4.02 14.60 -6.92
C PHE A 105 -4.81 14.57 -5.61
N ILE A 106 -5.39 15.71 -5.23
CA ILE A 106 -6.27 15.80 -4.04
C ILE A 106 -7.48 14.87 -4.19
N GLY A 107 -8.05 14.78 -5.40
CA GLY A 107 -9.13 13.86 -5.72
C GLY A 107 -8.74 12.40 -5.51
N VAL A 108 -7.53 11.98 -5.93
CA VAL A 108 -7.00 10.64 -5.61
C VAL A 108 -6.92 10.42 -4.11
N PHE A 109 -6.43 11.40 -3.33
CA PHE A 109 -6.36 11.27 -1.88
C PHE A 109 -7.72 11.03 -1.24
N ILE A 110 -8.71 11.84 -1.59
CA ILE A 110 -10.06 11.75 -1.03
C ILE A 110 -10.73 10.43 -1.43
N THR A 111 -10.63 10.06 -2.70
CA THR A 111 -11.26 8.84 -3.23
C THR A 111 -10.62 7.58 -2.67
N VAL A 112 -9.29 7.49 -2.64
CA VAL A 112 -8.58 6.33 -2.06
C VAL A 112 -8.91 6.20 -0.58
N SER A 113 -8.88 7.30 0.19
CA SER A 113 -9.23 7.28 1.62
C SER A 113 -10.67 6.80 1.83
N SER A 114 -11.62 7.33 1.06
CA SER A 114 -13.04 6.97 1.18
C SER A 114 -13.31 5.52 0.76
N LEU A 115 -12.68 5.04 -0.31
CA LEU A 115 -12.77 3.64 -0.75
C LEU A 115 -12.21 2.67 0.29
N LEU A 116 -11.09 3.02 0.93
CA LEU A 116 -10.50 2.22 2.00
C LEU A 116 -11.43 2.13 3.21
N SER A 117 -12.04 3.25 3.60
CA SER A 117 -13.02 3.27 4.69
C SER A 117 -14.23 2.39 4.37
N LEU A 118 -14.79 2.48 3.14
CA LEU A 118 -15.92 1.65 2.71
C LEU A 118 -15.59 0.16 2.61
N SER A 119 -14.39 -0.18 2.11
CA SER A 119 -14.03 -1.57 1.78
C SER A 119 -13.50 -2.35 2.98
N LEU A 120 -12.67 -1.70 3.80
CA LEU A 120 -11.95 -2.34 4.89
C LEU A 120 -12.52 -1.95 6.26
N GLY A 121 -13.15 -0.78 6.38
CA GLY A 121 -13.69 -0.26 7.63
C GLY A 121 -12.61 -0.09 8.71
N LYS A 122 -13.01 -0.30 9.97
CA LYS A 122 -12.06 -0.33 11.09
C LYS A 122 -11.25 -1.62 11.05
N ARG A 123 -9.93 -1.49 10.92
CA ARG A 123 -8.99 -2.61 10.93
C ARG A 123 -7.87 -2.34 11.92
N ASN A 124 -7.26 -3.43 12.38
CA ASN A 124 -6.00 -3.32 13.09
C ASN A 124 -4.92 -2.95 12.08
N ILE A 125 -4.45 -1.70 12.14
CA ILE A 125 -3.41 -1.14 11.31
C ILE A 125 -2.19 -0.99 12.20
N LEU A 126 -1.14 -1.77 11.91
CA LEU A 126 0.13 -1.73 12.63
C LEU A 126 -0.01 -1.87 14.17
N GLY A 127 -1.01 -2.61 14.65
CA GLY A 127 -1.24 -2.85 16.08
C GLY A 127 -2.30 -1.94 16.73
N GLY A 128 -2.72 -0.86 16.07
CA GLY A 128 -3.78 0.04 16.55
C GLY A 128 -5.09 -0.10 15.78
N ILE A 129 -6.22 0.10 16.46
CA ILE A 129 -7.55 0.07 15.83
C ILE A 129 -7.84 1.44 15.19
N PHE A 130 -7.65 1.53 13.89
CA PHE A 130 -7.90 2.76 13.12
C PHE A 130 -8.88 2.49 11.98
N ASP A 131 -9.57 3.55 11.53
CA ASP A 131 -10.31 3.48 10.27
C ASP A 131 -9.31 3.40 9.11
N SER A 132 -9.52 2.45 8.20
CA SER A 132 -8.61 2.24 7.06
C SER A 132 -8.50 3.46 6.15
N GLY A 133 -9.53 4.32 6.11
CA GLY A 133 -9.51 5.59 5.40
C GLY A 133 -9.21 6.82 6.25
N GLY A 134 -8.95 6.63 7.55
CA GLY A 134 -8.83 7.73 8.52
C GLY A 134 -10.12 8.54 8.64
N ALA A 135 -10.04 9.66 9.36
CA ALA A 135 -11.15 10.58 9.55
C ALA A 135 -11.66 11.15 8.21
N LEU A 136 -10.76 11.47 7.28
CA LEU A 136 -11.13 12.02 5.97
C LEU A 136 -11.93 11.02 5.14
N GLY A 137 -11.44 9.78 5.06
CA GLY A 137 -12.10 8.71 4.32
C GLY A 137 -13.43 8.31 4.96
N HIS A 138 -13.49 8.23 6.28
CA HIS A 138 -14.73 7.93 7.01
C HIS A 138 -15.80 9.01 6.79
N PHE A 139 -15.42 10.29 6.81
CA PHE A 139 -16.34 11.39 6.52
C PHE A 139 -16.87 11.32 5.09
N GLY A 140 -15.98 11.14 4.10
CA GLY A 140 -16.36 10.99 2.69
C GLY A 140 -17.24 9.78 2.44
N ALA A 141 -16.88 8.63 3.01
CA ALA A 141 -17.65 7.40 2.97
C ALA A 141 -19.06 7.60 3.53
N ARG A 142 -19.17 8.18 4.74
CA ARG A 142 -20.44 8.42 5.42
C ARG A 142 -21.36 9.35 4.64
N LEU A 143 -20.82 10.43 4.09
CA LEU A 143 -21.57 11.35 3.22
C LEU A 143 -22.09 10.60 1.99
N ALA A 144 -21.22 9.91 1.27
CA ALA A 144 -21.62 9.18 0.07
C ALA A 144 -22.66 8.10 0.36
N THR A 145 -22.51 7.34 1.47
CA THR A 145 -23.51 6.34 1.89
C THR A 145 -24.79 6.94 2.47
N GLY A 146 -24.78 8.23 2.83
CA GLY A 146 -25.97 8.95 3.27
C GLY A 146 -26.89 9.31 2.10
N TYR A 147 -26.31 9.61 0.94
CA TYR A 147 -27.05 9.93 -0.29
C TYR A 147 -27.22 8.73 -1.23
N LEU A 148 -26.30 7.77 -1.19
CA LEU A 148 -26.27 6.57 -2.03
C LEU A 148 -26.20 5.32 -1.15
N ASN A 149 -26.56 4.15 -1.67
CA ASN A 149 -26.25 2.91 -0.99
C ASN A 149 -24.75 2.58 -1.12
N ILE A 150 -24.22 1.64 -0.32
CA ILE A 150 -22.79 1.28 -0.29
C ILE A 150 -22.23 0.97 -1.68
N ILE A 151 -22.97 0.21 -2.50
CA ILE A 151 -22.58 -0.14 -3.87
C ILE A 151 -22.45 1.12 -4.74
N GLY A 152 -23.39 2.05 -4.62
CA GLY A 152 -23.38 3.32 -5.35
C GLY A 152 -22.23 4.23 -4.93
N ALA A 153 -21.96 4.31 -3.62
CA ALA A 153 -20.82 5.06 -3.10
C ALA A 153 -19.48 4.49 -3.59
N THR A 154 -19.31 3.16 -3.57
CA THR A 154 -18.10 2.50 -4.09
C THR A 154 -17.94 2.75 -5.60
N LEU A 155 -19.02 2.64 -6.37
CA LEU A 155 -18.99 2.91 -7.82
C LEU A 155 -18.59 4.36 -8.10
N LEU A 156 -19.19 5.32 -7.38
CA LEU A 156 -18.91 6.75 -7.52
C LEU A 156 -17.43 7.05 -7.23
N PHE A 157 -16.90 6.61 -6.09
CA PHE A 157 -15.51 6.86 -5.75
C PHE A 157 -14.54 6.16 -6.70
N THR A 158 -14.88 4.97 -7.19
CA THR A 158 -14.08 4.27 -8.20
C THR A 158 -14.04 5.05 -9.52
N LEU A 159 -15.18 5.58 -9.96
CA LEU A 159 -15.27 6.43 -11.15
C LEU A 159 -14.41 7.69 -11.00
N ILE A 160 -14.56 8.41 -9.89
CA ILE A 160 -13.77 9.64 -9.64
C ILE A 160 -12.28 9.29 -9.56
N LEU A 161 -11.90 8.19 -8.92
CA LEU A 161 -10.50 7.73 -8.84
C LEU A 161 -9.91 7.50 -10.24
N ILE A 162 -10.66 6.85 -11.14
CA ILE A 162 -10.23 6.64 -12.53
C ILE A 162 -10.04 7.98 -13.24
N LEU A 163 -10.99 8.91 -13.13
CA LEU A 163 -10.90 10.23 -13.75
C LEU A 163 -9.70 11.03 -13.23
N CYS A 164 -9.45 11.00 -11.91
CA CYS A 164 -8.29 11.65 -11.31
C CYS A 164 -6.97 11.02 -11.77
N ALA A 165 -6.91 9.68 -11.87
CA ALA A 165 -5.73 8.98 -12.38
C ALA A 165 -5.44 9.32 -13.86
N MET A 166 -6.49 9.44 -14.69
CA MET A 166 -6.36 9.89 -16.07
C MET A 166 -5.80 11.32 -16.14
N ALA A 167 -6.36 12.24 -15.33
CA ALA A 167 -5.92 13.63 -15.30
C ALA A 167 -4.46 13.79 -14.81
N LEU A 168 -3.98 12.92 -13.91
CA LEU A 168 -2.59 12.93 -13.45
C LEU A 168 -1.63 12.42 -14.52
N THR A 169 -1.96 11.27 -15.11
CA THR A 169 -1.08 10.57 -16.06
C THR A 169 -1.11 11.17 -17.46
N ASN A 170 -2.16 11.93 -17.82
CA ASN A 170 -2.47 12.30 -19.20
C ASN A 170 -2.56 11.10 -20.15
N LEU A 171 -2.64 9.87 -19.63
CA LEU A 171 -2.73 8.65 -20.41
C LEU A 171 -4.20 8.30 -20.61
N SER A 172 -4.56 7.96 -21.84
CA SER A 172 -5.90 7.47 -22.16
C SER A 172 -6.16 6.12 -21.46
N VAL A 173 -7.40 5.88 -21.02
CA VAL A 173 -7.85 4.59 -20.44
C VAL A 173 -7.50 3.41 -21.35
N LEU A 174 -7.41 3.62 -22.66
CA LEU A 174 -6.98 2.60 -23.62
C LEU A 174 -5.53 2.14 -23.39
N GLU A 175 -4.62 3.04 -23.04
CA GLU A 175 -3.20 2.71 -22.82
C GLU A 175 -2.98 2.06 -21.46
N LEU A 176 -3.74 2.52 -20.46
CA LEU A 176 -3.76 1.90 -19.13
C LEU A 176 -4.43 0.51 -19.17
N SER A 177 -5.50 0.33 -19.94
CA SER A 177 -6.16 -0.96 -20.17
C SER A 177 -5.23 -1.99 -20.82
N ARG A 178 -4.43 -1.57 -21.81
CA ARG A 178 -3.41 -2.43 -22.43
C ARG A 178 -2.29 -2.84 -21.48
N SER A 179 -2.00 -2.02 -20.48
CA SER A 179 -0.94 -2.27 -19.48
C SER A 179 -1.46 -3.09 -18.29
N GLY A 180 -2.65 -2.75 -17.78
CA GLY A 180 -3.37 -3.50 -16.75
C GLY A 180 -3.79 -4.90 -17.22
N GLY A 181 -4.23 -5.03 -18.48
CA GLY A 181 -4.55 -6.32 -19.09
C GLY A 181 -3.35 -7.28 -19.15
N ARG A 182 -2.12 -6.76 -19.30
CA ARG A 182 -0.89 -7.57 -19.25
C ARG A 182 -0.54 -8.03 -17.84
N LEU A 183 -0.74 -7.18 -16.84
CA LEU A 183 -0.49 -7.55 -15.43
C LEU A 183 -1.54 -8.55 -14.91
N VAL A 184 -2.81 -8.35 -15.27
CA VAL A 184 -3.91 -9.26 -14.92
C VAL A 184 -3.74 -10.60 -15.63
N SER A 185 -3.45 -10.62 -16.93
CA SER A 185 -3.18 -11.89 -17.64
C SER A 185 -1.96 -12.61 -17.07
N ALA A 186 -0.88 -11.90 -16.74
CA ALA A 186 0.29 -12.51 -16.09
C ALA A 186 -0.02 -13.08 -14.69
N ALA A 187 -0.85 -12.41 -13.89
CA ALA A 187 -1.29 -12.90 -12.59
C ALA A 187 -2.22 -14.13 -12.73
N VAL A 188 -3.16 -14.09 -13.68
CA VAL A 188 -4.05 -15.20 -14.00
C VAL A 188 -3.26 -16.40 -14.50
N ASP A 189 -2.27 -16.21 -15.36
CA ASP A 189 -1.44 -17.29 -15.89
C ASP A 189 -0.55 -17.92 -14.81
N ARG A 190 0.00 -17.11 -13.89
CA ARG A 190 0.72 -17.65 -12.71
C ARG A 190 -0.21 -18.44 -11.81
N GLY A 191 -1.42 -17.93 -11.55
CA GLY A 191 -2.44 -18.63 -10.78
C GLY A 191 -2.87 -19.96 -11.42
N ARG A 192 -3.07 -19.95 -12.74
CA ARG A 192 -3.47 -21.13 -13.53
C ARG A 192 -2.36 -22.19 -13.58
N LYS A 193 -1.11 -21.77 -13.73
CA LYS A 193 0.07 -22.67 -13.65
C LYS A 193 0.20 -23.27 -12.25
N PHE A 194 0.07 -22.46 -11.20
CA PHE A 194 0.13 -22.93 -9.81
C PHE A 194 -0.97 -23.96 -9.50
N TRP A 195 -2.21 -23.69 -9.94
CA TRP A 195 -3.34 -24.62 -9.79
C TRP A 195 -3.15 -25.93 -10.55
N LYS A 196 -2.64 -25.89 -11.79
CA LYS A 196 -2.34 -27.10 -12.58
C LYS A 196 -1.24 -27.95 -11.94
N THR A 197 -0.16 -27.32 -11.44
CA THR A 197 0.93 -28.02 -10.74
C THR A 197 0.44 -28.68 -9.46
N ARG A 198 -0.43 -28.00 -8.70
CA ARG A 198 -1.01 -28.56 -7.47
C ARG A 198 -1.98 -29.71 -7.74
N GLN A 199 -2.78 -29.65 -8.81
CA GLN A 199 -3.62 -30.78 -9.23
C GLN A 199 -2.80 -31.98 -9.70
N LYS A 200 -1.68 -31.76 -10.40
CA LYS A 200 -0.82 -32.85 -10.87
C LYS A 200 -0.17 -33.59 -9.70
N LYS A 201 0.37 -32.85 -8.72
CA LYS A 201 0.89 -33.41 -7.46
C LYS A 201 -0.17 -34.21 -6.69
N ARG A 202 -1.38 -33.67 -6.53
CA ARG A 202 -2.49 -34.41 -5.87
C ARG A 202 -2.88 -35.69 -6.60
N LYS A 203 -2.83 -35.70 -7.95
CA LYS A 203 -3.10 -36.92 -8.74
C LYS A 203 -1.96 -37.93 -8.63
N GLU A 204 -0.72 -37.49 -8.52
CA GLU A 204 0.46 -38.34 -8.31
C GLU A 204 0.44 -38.95 -6.90
N GLU A 205 0.20 -38.14 -5.86
CA GLU A 205 0.03 -38.57 -4.47
C GLU A 205 -1.15 -39.54 -4.33
N ALA A 206 -2.31 -39.27 -4.94
CA ALA A 206 -3.45 -40.19 -4.91
C ALA A 206 -3.15 -41.52 -5.60
N LYS A 207 -2.39 -41.51 -6.71
CA LYS A 207 -1.92 -42.75 -7.37
C LYS A 207 -0.92 -43.51 -6.52
N GLU A 208 -0.05 -42.81 -5.79
CA GLU A 208 0.93 -43.42 -4.89
C GLU A 208 0.27 -44.04 -3.66
N ILE A 209 -0.68 -43.34 -3.04
CA ILE A 209 -1.51 -43.85 -1.94
C ILE A 209 -2.29 -45.07 -2.41
N GLN A 210 -2.92 -45.02 -3.59
CA GLN A 210 -3.66 -46.17 -4.14
C GLN A 210 -2.75 -47.38 -4.43
N LYS A 211 -1.50 -47.16 -4.87
CA LYS A 211 -0.50 -48.23 -5.00
C LYS A 211 -0.10 -48.83 -3.65
N ARG A 212 0.10 -47.99 -2.62
CA ARG A 212 0.42 -48.44 -1.24
C ARG A 212 -0.75 -49.20 -0.61
N THR A 213 -1.99 -48.81 -0.87
CA THR A 213 -3.19 -49.52 -0.39
C THR A 213 -3.40 -50.85 -1.12
N LYS A 214 -3.11 -50.94 -2.42
CA LYS A 214 -3.21 -52.20 -3.19
C LYS A 214 -2.08 -53.21 -2.90
N ASN A 215 -0.90 -52.73 -2.51
CA ASN A 215 0.23 -53.58 -2.14
C ASN A 215 0.71 -53.23 -0.72
N PRO A 216 0.00 -53.69 0.32
CA PRO A 216 0.36 -53.36 1.69
C PRO A 216 1.61 -54.15 2.10
N SER A 217 2.77 -53.49 2.03
CA SER A 217 4.02 -53.99 2.60
C SER A 217 3.98 -53.85 4.12
N TRP A 218 3.28 -54.75 4.81
CA TRP A 218 3.27 -54.78 6.27
C TRP A 218 4.60 -55.32 6.81
N PRO A 219 5.31 -54.59 7.69
CA PRO A 219 6.61 -55.02 8.23
C PRO A 219 6.55 -56.22 9.19
N PHE A 220 5.36 -56.69 9.57
CA PHE A 220 5.18 -57.89 10.41
C PHE A 220 5.47 -59.22 9.69
N ARG A 221 5.56 -59.22 8.36
CA ARG A 221 5.88 -60.45 7.61
C ARG A 221 7.35 -60.87 7.78
N GLN A 222 8.26 -59.90 7.83
CA GLN A 222 9.68 -60.16 8.08
C GLN A 222 9.92 -60.69 9.50
N LYS A 223 9.23 -60.14 10.50
CA LYS A 223 9.40 -60.55 11.89
C LYS A 223 8.96 -62.01 12.17
N ARG A 224 7.97 -62.54 11.43
CA ARG A 224 7.60 -63.97 11.52
C ARG A 224 8.59 -64.91 10.83
N GLU A 225 9.19 -64.49 9.72
CA GLU A 225 10.22 -65.27 9.04
C GLU A 225 11.55 -65.31 9.82
N ASP A 226 11.80 -64.29 10.65
CA ASP A 226 12.97 -64.24 11.54
C ASP A 226 12.76 -65.03 12.84
N GLU A 227 11.51 -65.20 13.29
CA GLU A 227 11.15 -66.02 14.46
C GLU A 227 11.04 -67.52 14.14
N GLU A 228 10.69 -67.92 12.91
CA GLU A 228 10.73 -69.33 12.46
C GLU A 228 12.15 -69.85 12.17
N LYS A 229 13.17 -68.99 12.18
CA LYS A 229 14.58 -69.34 11.97
C LYS A 229 15.42 -69.40 13.25
N LYS A 230 14.80 -69.34 14.42
CA LYS A 230 15.43 -69.59 15.73
C LYS A 230 14.84 -70.84 16.36
#